data_AF-A0A2E6VS87-F1
#
_entry.id   AF-A0A2E6VS87-F1
#
_cell.length_a   1.000
_cell.length_b   1.000
_cell.length_c   1.000
_cell.angle_alpha   90.00
_cell.angle_beta   90.00
_cell.angle_gamma   90.00
#
_symmetry.space_group_name_H-M   'P 1'
#
loop_
_entity.id
_entity.type
_entity.pdbx_description
1 polymer ?
#
loop_
_entity_poly.entity_id
_entity_poly.type
_entity_poly.pdbx_seq_one_letter_code
_entity_poly.pdbx_strand_id
1 'polypeptide(L)'
;MDSVQIIREMSQETFQDVVQTSPRKVRETLYARMGIKGKKKKVGLRVHAKAQDRANQLFERLQNADSDKEVELCSELVRNWLYHQRPMLKTALDFLEVPNDNGLTEQETDFFESLEKEKVSALVQHLKDNGFAEDHIGTYLKFVDVPHLQDSL
;
A
#
# COMPACT_ATOMS: atom_id res chain seq x y z
N MET A 1 7.07 10.53 2.24
CA MET A 1 7.62 9.78 1.05
C MET A 1 6.80 9.96 -0.27
N ASP A 2 7.41 9.80 -1.46
CA ASP A 2 6.72 9.82 -2.78
C ASP A 2 5.96 8.50 -3.06
N SER A 3 4.71 8.58 -3.53
CA SER A 3 3.88 7.40 -3.84
C SER A 3 4.48 6.51 -4.94
N VAL A 4 5.26 7.08 -5.86
CA VAL A 4 5.98 6.29 -6.86
C VAL A 4 7.07 5.44 -6.22
N GLN A 5 7.80 6.00 -5.25
CA GLN A 5 8.83 5.26 -4.51
C GLN A 5 8.23 4.08 -3.73
N ILE A 6 7.07 4.29 -3.10
CA ILE A 6 6.35 3.23 -2.38
C ILE A 6 5.97 2.08 -3.33
N ILE A 7 5.50 2.39 -4.54
CA ILE A 7 5.19 1.37 -5.56
C ILE A 7 6.46 0.67 -6.07
N ARG A 8 7.60 1.36 -6.16
CA ARG A 8 8.86 0.72 -6.56
C ARG A 8 9.37 -0.29 -5.54
N GLU A 9 9.12 -0.04 -4.25
CA GLU A 9 9.68 -0.83 -3.16
C GLU A 9 8.76 -1.97 -2.68
N MET A 10 7.46 -1.94 -3.00
CA MET A 10 6.54 -3.02 -2.62
C MET A 10 6.71 -4.26 -3.51
N SER A 11 6.37 -5.43 -2.97
CA SER A 11 6.32 -6.64 -3.80
C SER A 11 5.18 -6.58 -4.83
N GLN A 12 5.32 -7.40 -5.87
CA GLN A 12 4.27 -7.57 -6.88
C GLN A 12 2.97 -8.12 -6.28
N GLU A 13 3.06 -8.97 -5.25
CA GLU A 13 1.91 -9.52 -4.54
C GLU A 13 1.14 -8.43 -3.80
N THR A 14 1.84 -7.60 -3.03
CA THR A 14 1.23 -6.43 -2.36
C THR A 14 0.65 -5.45 -3.35
N PHE A 15 1.32 -5.21 -4.48
CA PHE A 15 0.76 -4.35 -5.52
C PHE A 15 -0.55 -4.91 -6.11
N GLN A 16 -0.65 -6.24 -6.27
CA GLN A 16 -1.91 -6.85 -6.69
C GLN A 16 -3.02 -6.62 -5.67
N ASP A 17 -2.72 -6.70 -4.37
CA ASP A 17 -3.67 -6.37 -3.31
C ASP A 17 -4.09 -4.89 -3.32
N VAL A 18 -3.13 -3.98 -3.48
CA VAL A 18 -3.37 -2.53 -3.65
C VAL A 18 -4.36 -2.27 -4.80
N VAL A 19 -4.12 -2.92 -5.94
CA VAL A 19 -5.01 -2.79 -7.09
C VAL A 19 -6.37 -3.40 -6.76
N GLN A 20 -6.45 -4.62 -6.22
CA GLN A 20 -7.71 -5.32 -5.96
C GLN A 20 -8.62 -4.62 -4.94
N THR A 21 -8.04 -4.02 -3.91
CA THR A 21 -8.74 -3.24 -2.88
C THR A 21 -9.25 -1.90 -3.40
N SER A 22 -8.63 -1.35 -4.46
CA SER A 22 -9.08 -0.11 -5.07
C SER A 22 -10.45 -0.28 -5.76
N PRO A 23 -11.36 0.71 -5.72
CA PRO A 23 -12.67 0.60 -6.36
C PRO A 23 -12.59 0.23 -7.85
N ARG A 24 -13.54 -0.58 -8.34
CA ARG A 24 -13.55 -1.04 -9.76
C ARG A 24 -13.41 0.12 -10.76
N LYS A 25 -14.10 1.23 -10.51
CA LYS A 25 -14.06 2.43 -11.36
C LYS A 25 -12.64 3.02 -11.43
N VAL A 26 -11.93 3.06 -10.30
CA VAL A 26 -10.54 3.51 -10.20
C VAL A 26 -9.64 2.56 -10.99
N ARG A 27 -9.71 1.25 -10.73
CA ARG A 27 -8.93 0.23 -11.47
C ARG A 27 -9.08 0.33 -12.99
N GLU A 28 -10.30 0.39 -13.50
CA GLU A 28 -10.53 0.46 -14.95
C GLU A 28 -10.09 1.80 -15.55
N THR A 29 -10.20 2.90 -14.80
CA THR A 29 -9.68 4.21 -15.20
C THR A 29 -8.16 4.19 -15.29
N LEU A 30 -7.48 3.60 -14.31
CA LEU A 30 -6.03 3.40 -14.30
C LEU A 30 -5.58 2.60 -15.51
N TYR A 31 -6.19 1.42 -15.73
CA TYR A 31 -5.85 0.60 -16.89
C TYR A 31 -6.09 1.33 -18.22
N ALA A 32 -7.18 2.10 -18.34
CA ALA A 32 -7.46 2.87 -19.55
C ALA A 32 -6.42 3.97 -19.79
N ARG A 33 -6.06 4.73 -18.75
CA ARG A 33 -5.04 5.79 -18.80
C ARG A 33 -3.66 5.24 -19.16
N MET A 34 -3.32 4.06 -18.67
CA MET A 34 -2.04 3.37 -18.98
C MET A 34 -2.06 2.60 -20.30
N GLY A 35 -3.16 2.63 -21.05
CA GLY A 35 -3.30 1.90 -22.31
C GLY A 35 -3.35 0.37 -22.16
N ILE A 36 -3.59 -0.13 -20.95
CA ILE A 36 -3.68 -1.56 -20.63
C ILE A 36 -5.09 -2.04 -21.00
N LYS A 37 -5.23 -2.49 -22.24
CA LYS A 37 -6.50 -2.98 -22.78
C LYS A 37 -6.84 -4.35 -22.19
N GLY A 38 -8.08 -4.51 -21.74
CA GLY A 38 -8.64 -5.84 -21.52
C GLY A 38 -8.69 -6.60 -22.86
N LYS A 39 -8.12 -7.82 -22.93
CA LYS A 39 -8.24 -8.65 -24.13
C LYS A 39 -9.73 -8.91 -24.41
N LYS A 40 -10.18 -8.65 -25.65
CA LYS A 40 -11.59 -8.83 -26.09
C LYS A 40 -12.10 -10.22 -25.68
N LYS A 41 -13.35 -10.26 -25.19
CA LYS A 41 -14.06 -11.43 -24.63
C LYS A 41 -13.82 -12.72 -25.43
N LYS A 42 -12.93 -13.58 -24.95
CA LYS A 42 -13.07 -15.03 -25.07
C LYS A 42 -13.44 -15.55 -23.70
N VAL A 43 -14.71 -15.92 -23.55
CA VAL A 43 -15.28 -16.53 -22.34
C VAL A 43 -14.51 -17.81 -22.08
N GLY A 44 -13.81 -17.86 -20.95
CA GLY A 44 -13.01 -19.02 -20.56
C GLY A 44 -12.70 -18.93 -19.07
N LEU A 45 -12.64 -20.08 -18.41
CA LEU A 45 -12.53 -20.31 -16.95
C LEU A 45 -11.37 -19.58 -16.23
N ARG A 46 -10.54 -18.80 -16.92
CA ARG A 46 -9.34 -18.11 -16.38
C ARG A 46 -9.60 -16.62 -16.11
N VAL A 47 -10.70 -16.27 -15.45
CA VAL A 47 -11.04 -14.86 -15.16
C VAL A 47 -10.04 -14.23 -14.18
N HIS A 48 -9.59 -14.99 -13.17
CA HIS A 48 -8.64 -14.51 -12.16
C HIS A 48 -7.24 -14.28 -12.73
N ALA A 49 -6.70 -15.22 -13.52
CA ALA A 49 -5.38 -15.08 -14.15
C ALA A 49 -5.28 -13.82 -15.05
N LYS A 50 -6.37 -13.45 -15.74
CA LYS A 50 -6.41 -12.26 -16.61
C LYS A 50 -6.39 -10.94 -15.83
N ALA A 51 -6.94 -10.93 -14.60
CA ALA A 51 -6.87 -9.77 -13.73
C ALA A 51 -5.44 -9.56 -13.21
N GLN A 52 -4.77 -10.66 -12.89
CA GLN A 52 -3.38 -10.68 -12.44
C GLN A 52 -2.42 -10.18 -13.53
N ASP A 53 -2.58 -10.62 -14.78
CA ASP A 53 -1.78 -10.13 -15.92
C ASP A 53 -1.86 -8.61 -16.12
N ARG A 54 -3.04 -8.00 -15.92
CA ARG A 54 -3.22 -6.55 -16.05
C ARG A 54 -2.61 -5.80 -14.88
N ALA A 55 -2.74 -6.32 -13.66
CA ALA A 55 -2.08 -5.75 -12.48
C ALA A 55 -0.56 -5.77 -12.63
N ASN A 56 0.00 -6.86 -13.17
CA ASN A 56 1.43 -6.97 -13.43
C ASN A 56 1.93 -5.95 -14.45
N GLN A 57 1.21 -5.78 -15.57
CA GLN A 57 1.53 -4.75 -16.56
C GLN A 57 1.43 -3.33 -15.98
N LEU A 58 0.47 -3.11 -15.08
CA LEU A 58 0.32 -1.82 -14.41
C LEU A 58 1.49 -1.58 -13.45
N PHE A 59 1.93 -2.61 -12.71
CA PHE A 59 3.07 -2.54 -11.80
C PHE A 59 4.35 -2.14 -12.55
N GLU A 60 4.69 -2.87 -13.62
CA GLU A 60 5.88 -2.60 -14.44
C GLU A 60 5.88 -1.18 -15.02
N ARG A 61 4.70 -0.68 -15.42
CA ARG A 61 4.54 0.69 -15.93
C ARG A 61 4.76 1.72 -14.83
N LEU A 62 4.11 1.56 -13.69
CA LEU A 62 4.15 2.55 -12.60
C LEU A 62 5.49 2.58 -11.87
N GLN A 63 6.30 1.50 -11.94
CA GLN A 63 7.69 1.55 -11.48
C GLN A 63 8.52 2.62 -12.19
N ASN A 64 8.19 2.97 -13.43
CA ASN A 64 8.89 3.99 -14.20
C ASN A 64 8.07 5.26 -14.42
N ALA A 65 7.03 5.47 -13.60
CA ALA A 65 6.21 6.67 -13.65
C ALA A 65 7.08 7.93 -13.51
N ASP A 66 6.97 8.83 -14.48
CA ASP A 66 7.72 10.08 -14.54
C ASP A 66 6.82 11.30 -14.83
N SER A 67 5.61 11.07 -15.31
CA SER A 67 4.64 12.13 -15.58
C SER A 67 3.77 12.45 -14.37
N ASP A 68 3.40 13.72 -14.20
CA ASP A 68 2.51 14.19 -13.11
C ASP A 68 1.22 13.35 -13.01
N LYS A 69 0.69 12.93 -14.15
CA LYS A 69 -0.52 12.11 -14.22
C LYS A 69 -0.27 10.71 -13.66
N GLU A 70 0.88 10.09 -13.93
CA GLU A 70 1.20 8.77 -13.38
C GLU A 70 1.49 8.86 -11.88
N VAL A 71 2.16 9.92 -11.43
CA VAL A 71 2.38 10.21 -10.01
C VAL A 71 1.04 10.34 -9.27
N GLU A 72 0.09 11.11 -9.80
CA GLU A 72 -1.25 11.27 -9.23
C GLU A 72 -1.97 9.91 -9.12
N LEU A 73 -1.86 9.06 -10.14
CA LEU A 73 -2.45 7.73 -10.15
C LEU A 73 -1.81 6.80 -9.10
N CYS A 74 -0.50 6.87 -8.92
CA CYS A 74 0.23 6.17 -7.85
C CYS A 74 -0.28 6.60 -6.48
N SER A 75 -0.44 7.90 -6.26
CA SER A 75 -0.98 8.43 -5.00
C SER A 75 -2.42 7.99 -4.74
N GLU A 76 -3.28 7.95 -5.76
CA GLU A 76 -4.67 7.47 -5.61
C GLU A 76 -4.71 5.97 -5.22
N LEU A 77 -3.87 5.14 -5.85
CA LEU A 77 -3.77 3.72 -5.52
C LEU A 77 -3.31 3.49 -4.08
N VAL A 78 -2.22 4.14 -3.68
CA VAL A 78 -1.66 4.00 -2.33
C VAL A 78 -2.66 4.50 -1.29
N ARG A 79 -3.30 5.66 -1.50
CA ARG A 79 -4.33 6.18 -0.57
C ARG A 79 -5.51 5.25 -0.39
N ASN A 80 -6.02 4.68 -1.49
CA ASN A 80 -7.12 3.71 -1.41
C ASN A 80 -6.72 2.47 -0.63
N TRP A 81 -5.50 1.97 -0.83
CA TRP A 81 -5.01 0.81 -0.08
C TRP A 81 -4.81 1.14 1.42
N LEU A 82 -4.20 2.28 1.75
CA LEU A 82 -4.02 2.73 3.14
C LEU A 82 -5.35 2.84 3.90
N TYR A 83 -6.42 3.27 3.24
CA TYR A 83 -7.75 3.27 3.83
C TYR A 83 -8.22 1.87 4.25
N HIS A 84 -7.87 0.84 3.48
CA HIS A 84 -8.15 -0.56 3.82
C HIS A 84 -7.20 -1.10 4.91
N GLN A 85 -6.02 -0.50 5.06
CA GLN A 85 -5.07 -0.81 6.13
C GLN A 85 -5.36 -0.07 7.44
N ARG A 86 -6.50 0.62 7.58
CA ARG A 86 -6.91 1.25 8.84
C ARG A 86 -6.86 0.32 10.07
N PRO A 87 -7.19 -0.98 9.99
CA PRO A 87 -7.01 -1.89 11.12
C PRO A 87 -5.55 -1.98 11.58
N MET A 88 -4.58 -1.96 10.66
CA MET A 88 -3.15 -1.95 10.98
C MET A 88 -2.77 -0.66 11.70
N LEU A 89 -3.25 0.50 11.21
CA LEU A 89 -3.03 1.78 11.88
C LEU A 89 -3.60 1.76 13.30
N LYS A 90 -4.83 1.28 13.47
CA LYS A 90 -5.44 1.14 14.79
C LYS A 90 -4.56 0.30 15.72
N THR A 91 -4.14 -0.89 15.29
CA THR A 91 -3.27 -1.76 16.09
C THR A 91 -1.94 -1.10 16.43
N ALA A 92 -1.34 -0.36 15.48
CA ALA A 92 -0.12 0.40 15.74
C ALA A 92 -0.32 1.50 16.78
N LEU A 93 -1.39 2.29 16.66
CA LEU A 93 -1.73 3.35 17.61
C LEU A 93 -2.04 2.80 19.00
N ASP A 94 -2.79 1.69 19.09
CA ASP A 94 -3.10 1.03 20.35
C ASP A 94 -1.82 0.55 21.06
N PHE A 95 -0.86 -0.02 20.31
CA PHE A 95 0.44 -0.44 20.84
C PHE A 95 1.27 0.76 21.33
N LEU A 96 1.22 1.88 20.62
CA LEU A 96 1.91 3.12 20.98
C LEU A 96 1.17 3.92 22.05
N GLU A 97 0.05 3.40 22.56
CA GLU A 97 -0.81 4.04 23.56
C GLU A 97 -1.32 5.42 23.11
N VAL A 98 -1.47 5.62 21.79
CA VAL A 98 -1.99 6.85 21.20
C VAL A 98 -3.52 6.78 21.17
N PRO A 99 -4.23 7.73 21.82
CA PRO A 99 -5.69 7.80 21.76
C PRO A 99 -6.17 7.90 20.31
N ASN A 100 -7.03 6.96 19.91
CA ASN A 100 -7.55 6.90 18.55
C ASN A 100 -8.99 6.37 18.52
N ASP A 101 -9.75 6.76 17.51
CA ASP A 101 -11.03 6.17 17.14
C ASP A 101 -10.88 5.38 15.84
N ASN A 102 -10.66 4.07 15.97
CA ASN A 102 -10.51 3.16 14.83
C ASN A 102 -9.42 3.61 13.85
N GLY A 103 -8.25 3.94 14.37
CA GLY A 103 -7.13 4.43 13.56
C GLY A 103 -7.22 5.92 13.18
N LEU A 104 -8.28 6.63 13.57
CA LEU A 104 -8.35 8.08 13.40
C LEU A 104 -7.86 8.74 14.69
N THR A 105 -6.90 9.64 14.56
CA THR A 105 -6.35 10.41 15.68
C THR A 105 -6.44 11.90 15.35
N GLU A 106 -6.64 12.73 16.37
CA GLU A 106 -6.54 14.19 16.27
C GLU A 106 -5.09 14.68 16.39
N GLN A 107 -4.17 13.80 16.78
CA GLN A 107 -2.74 14.10 16.85
C GLN A 107 -2.11 13.97 15.45
N GLU A 108 -1.21 14.88 15.13
CA GLU A 108 -0.40 14.77 13.91
C GLU A 108 0.45 13.49 13.95
N THR A 109 0.63 12.84 12.80
CA THR A 109 1.33 11.55 12.68
C THR A 109 2.84 11.65 12.92
N ASP A 110 3.34 12.85 13.19
CA ASP A 110 4.74 13.19 13.41
C ASP A 110 5.40 12.38 14.55
N PHE A 111 4.61 11.81 15.47
CA PHE A 111 5.16 10.93 16.50
C PHE A 111 5.82 9.68 15.91
N PHE A 112 5.36 9.17 14.76
CA PHE A 112 5.98 8.03 14.07
C PHE A 112 7.42 8.35 13.65
N GLU A 113 7.70 9.60 13.27
CA GLU A 113 9.02 10.07 12.83
C GLU A 113 10.04 10.11 13.98
N SER A 114 9.57 10.10 15.22
CA SER A 114 10.39 10.20 16.44
C SER A 114 10.58 8.88 17.19
N LEU A 115 10.13 7.76 16.60
CA LEU A 115 10.22 6.44 17.25
C LEU A 115 11.67 5.95 17.37
N GLU A 116 12.05 5.56 18.58
CA GLU A 116 13.32 4.90 18.86
C GLU A 116 13.39 3.51 18.22
N LYS A 117 14.59 3.08 17.83
CA LYS A 117 14.83 1.80 17.13
C LYS A 117 14.19 0.61 17.83
N GLU A 118 14.35 0.50 19.15
CA GLU A 118 13.79 -0.59 19.94
C GLU A 118 12.25 -0.61 19.87
N LYS A 119 11.61 0.56 19.87
CA LYS A 119 10.16 0.69 19.72
C LYS A 119 9.70 0.32 18.32
N VAL A 120 10.47 0.67 17.28
CA VAL A 120 10.16 0.28 15.90
C VAL A 120 10.21 -1.23 15.75
N SER A 121 11.25 -1.90 16.27
CA SER A 121 11.32 -3.37 16.25
C SER A 121 10.16 -4.02 17.02
N ALA A 122 9.82 -3.48 18.20
CA ALA A 122 8.70 -3.97 18.98
C ALA A 122 7.34 -3.77 18.28
N LEU A 123 7.15 -2.61 17.62
CA LEU A 123 5.96 -2.32 16.82
C LEU A 123 5.83 -3.28 15.63
N VAL A 124 6.90 -3.49 14.88
CA VAL A 124 6.91 -4.43 13.74
C VAL A 124 6.55 -5.83 14.22
N GLN A 125 7.17 -6.32 15.31
CA GLN A 125 6.84 -7.63 15.86
C GLN A 125 5.38 -7.71 16.32
N HIS A 126 4.88 -6.67 16.99
CA HIS A 126 3.48 -6.62 17.43
C HIS A 126 2.50 -6.70 16.26
N LEU A 127 2.79 -6.02 15.14
CA LEU A 127 1.97 -6.10 13.94
C LEU A 127 2.04 -7.48 13.28
N LYS A 128 3.22 -8.12 13.24
CA LYS A 128 3.37 -9.50 12.75
C LYS A 128 2.55 -10.48 13.61
N ASP A 129 2.59 -10.34 14.93
CA ASP A 129 1.85 -11.18 15.88
C ASP A 129 0.31 -11.04 15.75
N ASN A 130 -0.15 -9.88 15.26
CA ASN A 130 -1.57 -9.63 14.94
C ASN A 130 -1.98 -10.09 13.53
N GLY A 131 -1.08 -10.77 12.80
CA GLY A 131 -1.39 -11.40 11.51
C GLY A 131 -1.30 -10.49 10.29
N PHE A 132 -0.69 -9.30 10.43
CA PHE A 132 -0.41 -8.44 9.27
C PHE A 132 0.79 -8.97 8.49
N ALA A 133 0.71 -8.95 7.16
CA ALA A 133 1.80 -9.39 6.29
C ALA A 133 3.01 -8.44 6.41
N GLU A 134 4.22 -8.99 6.43
CA GLU A 134 5.46 -8.21 6.58
C GLU A 134 5.62 -7.12 5.51
N ASP A 135 5.30 -7.42 4.26
CA ASP A 135 5.38 -6.45 3.18
C ASP A 135 4.33 -5.32 3.32
N HIS A 136 3.16 -5.62 3.88
CA HIS A 136 2.14 -4.61 4.20
C HIS A 136 2.62 -3.71 5.34
N ILE A 137 3.21 -4.30 6.39
CA ILE A 137 3.81 -3.55 7.51
C ILE A 137 4.92 -2.64 6.99
N GLY A 138 5.84 -3.16 6.19
CA GLY A 138 6.93 -2.40 5.61
C GLY A 138 6.44 -1.24 4.74
N THR A 139 5.50 -1.51 3.83
CA THR A 139 4.91 -0.48 2.96
C THR A 139 4.20 0.60 3.78
N TYR A 140 3.44 0.20 4.80
CA TYR A 140 2.68 1.11 5.64
C TYR A 140 3.59 2.00 6.51
N LEU A 141 4.52 1.41 7.26
CA LEU A 141 5.41 2.15 8.16
C LEU A 141 6.38 3.07 7.39
N LYS A 142 6.76 2.72 6.15
CA LYS A 142 7.46 3.65 5.25
C LYS A 142 6.61 4.84 4.83
N PHE A 143 5.32 4.62 4.56
CA PHE A 143 4.42 5.69 4.15
C PHE A 143 4.25 6.74 5.26
N VAL A 144 4.17 6.31 6.52
CA VAL A 144 4.13 7.20 7.70
C VAL A 144 5.52 7.62 8.19
N ASP A 145 6.55 7.46 7.34
CA ASP A 145 7.91 7.95 7.53
C ASP A 145 8.57 7.50 8.86
N VAL A 146 8.30 6.25 9.31
CA VAL A 146 8.91 5.66 10.52
C VAL A 146 10.42 5.43 10.33
N PRO A 147 11.28 5.92 11.23
CA PRO A 147 12.73 5.76 11.13
C PRO A 147 13.16 4.33 11.46
N HIS A 148 14.40 3.95 11.13
CA HIS A 148 15.02 2.66 11.51
C HIS A 148 14.30 1.38 11.04
N LEU A 149 13.30 1.51 10.17
CA LEU A 149 12.46 0.38 9.75
C LEU A 149 13.24 -0.73 9.06
N GLN A 150 14.29 -0.41 8.28
CA GLN A 150 15.12 -1.40 7.60
C GLN A 150 15.86 -2.34 8.56
N ASP A 151 16.09 -1.92 9.81
CA ASP A 151 16.73 -2.75 10.83
C ASP A 151 15.75 -3.70 11.51
N SER A 152 14.44 -3.54 11.26
CA SER A 152 13.34 -4.17 12.00
C SER A 152 12.41 -5.05 11.17
N LEU A 153 12.45 -4.93 9.83
CA LEU A 153 11.69 -5.79 8.91
C LEU A 153 12.36 -7.15 8.76
#